data_AF-A0A9C8H4F0-F1
#
_entry.id   AF-A0A9C8H4F0-F1
#
_cell.length_a   1.000
_cell.length_b   1.000
_cell.length_c   1.000
_cell.angle_alpha   90.00
_cell.angle_beta   90.00
_cell.angle_gamma   90.00
#
_symmetry.space_group_name_H-M   'P 1'
#
loop_
_entity.id
_entity.type
_entity.pdbx_description
1 polymer ?
#
loop_
_entity_poly.entity_id
_entity_poly.type
_entity_poly.pdbx_seq_one_letter_code
_entity_poly.pdbx_strand_id
1 'polypeptide(L)' 'AEGGAPVLVRAILRRPDDVTGFGEARLWSETTRVDLRIAEVPNPRPGDRIEIESEAFLIQGEPVRDRERLVWTVDLRPA' A
#
# COMPACT_ATOMS: atom_id res chain seq x y z
N ALA A 1 -12.34 14.67 5.51
CA ALA A 1 -13.10 13.80 6.43
C ALA A 1 -12.09 13.24 7.41
N GLU A 2 -12.30 13.43 8.71
CA GLU A 2 -11.44 12.79 9.72
C GLU A 2 -11.64 11.28 9.61
N GLY A 3 -10.54 10.55 9.44
CA GLY A 3 -10.55 9.09 9.40
C GLY A 3 -11.11 8.53 10.71
N GLY A 4 -11.82 7.40 10.64
CA GLY A 4 -12.31 6.71 11.84
C GLY A 4 -11.17 6.30 12.78
N ALA A 5 -11.53 5.73 13.93
CA ALA A 5 -10.54 5.20 14.87
C ALA A 5 -9.60 4.19 14.17
N PRO A 6 -8.28 4.23 14.43
CA PRO A 6 -7.33 3.34 13.80
C PRO A 6 -7.63 1.88 14.15
N VAL A 7 -7.49 1.00 13.16
CA VAL A 7 -7.73 -0.44 13.30
C VAL A 7 -6.43 -1.18 12.99
N LEU A 8 -6.09 -2.17 13.82
CA LEU A 8 -4.95 -3.05 13.57
C LEU A 8 -5.30 -4.05 12.48
N VAL A 9 -4.45 -4.14 11.47
CA VAL A 9 -4.64 -5.01 10.30
C VAL A 9 -3.37 -5.78 10.00
N ARG A 10 -3.49 -6.86 9.21
CA ARG A 10 -2.36 -7.63 8.73
C ARG A 10 -1.88 -7.06 7.40
N ALA A 11 -0.61 -6.68 7.38
CA ALA A 11 0.11 -6.19 6.22
C ALA A 11 1.23 -7.17 5.85
N ILE A 12 1.38 -7.45 4.56
CA ILE A 12 2.53 -8.18 4.02
C ILE A 12 3.33 -7.20 3.17
N LEU A 13 4.55 -6.86 3.61
CA LEU A 13 5.48 -6.06 2.81
C LEU A 13 5.88 -6.83 1.56
N ARG A 14 5.65 -6.23 0.39
CA ARG A 14 6.21 -6.70 -0.87
C ARG A 14 7.55 -5.98 -1.04
N ARG A 15 8.64 -6.66 -0.69
CA ARG A 15 9.97 -6.19 -1.11
C ARG A 15 10.00 -6.19 -2.63
N PRO A 16 10.30 -5.06 -3.29
CA PRO A 16 10.39 -5.04 -4.73
C PRO A 16 11.64 -5.81 -5.15
N ASP A 17 11.46 -7.07 -5.54
CA ASP A 17 12.43 -7.77 -6.41
C ASP A 17 12.17 -7.44 -7.90
N ASP A 18 11.20 -6.57 -8.20
CA ASP A 18 10.83 -6.21 -9.58
C ASP A 18 11.70 -5.09 -10.14
N VAL A 19 12.71 -5.47 -10.92
CA VAL A 19 13.38 -4.59 -11.89
C VAL A 19 12.55 -4.57 -13.17
N THR A 20 11.49 -3.76 -13.21
CA THR A 20 10.83 -3.43 -14.48
C THR A 20 11.67 -2.40 -15.23
N GLY A 21 12.46 -2.85 -16.21
CA GLY A 21 13.22 -1.97 -17.09
C GLY A 21 12.34 -1.34 -18.17
N PHE A 22 12.32 -0.01 -18.25
CA PHE A 22 11.74 0.73 -19.38
C PHE A 22 12.70 1.87 -19.79
N GLY A 23 13.58 1.62 -20.76
CA GLY A 23 14.53 2.61 -21.29
C GLY A 23 15.64 3.06 -20.32
N GLU A 24 16.46 4.03 -20.72
CA GLU A 24 17.64 4.52 -19.95
C GLU A 24 17.30 5.26 -18.63
N ALA A 25 16.02 5.42 -18.30
CA ALA A 25 15.59 6.07 -17.07
C ALA A 25 15.32 5.02 -15.97
N ARG A 26 16.27 4.88 -15.04
CA ARG A 26 16.05 4.12 -13.81
C ARG A 26 15.27 4.99 -12.82
N LEU A 27 13.94 4.90 -12.84
CA LEU A 27 13.10 5.52 -11.82
C LEU A 27 12.95 4.57 -10.63
N TRP A 28 13.85 4.68 -9.66
CA TRP A 28 13.65 4.09 -8.33
C TRP A 28 12.74 5.03 -7.56
N SER A 29 11.45 4.71 -7.43
CA SER A 29 10.67 5.23 -6.32
C SER A 29 10.80 4.23 -5.18
N GLU A 30 11.20 4.70 -4.00
CA GLU A 30 11.12 3.97 -2.73
C GLU A 30 9.64 3.76 -2.33
N THR A 31 8.81 3.30 -3.25
CA THR A 31 7.40 3.05 -3.01
C THR A 31 7.31 1.76 -2.20
N THR A 32 7.02 1.89 -0.90
CA THR A 32 6.71 0.73 -0.07
C THR A 32 5.40 0.12 -0.56
N ARG A 33 5.44 -1.12 -1.03
CA ARG A 33 4.25 -1.85 -1.48
C ARG A 33 3.80 -2.85 -0.43
N VAL A 34 2.51 -2.90 -0.16
CA VAL A 34 1.93 -3.75 0.87
C VAL A 34 0.68 -4.45 0.36
N ASP A 35 0.50 -5.71 0.74
CA ASP A 35 -0.78 -6.40 0.61
C ASP A 35 -1.58 -6.33 1.92
N LEU A 36 -2.83 -5.87 1.84
CA LEU A 36 -3.80 -5.77 2.93
C LEU A 36 -4.94 -6.76 2.72
N ARG A 37 -5.46 -7.38 3.78
CA ARG A 37 -6.62 -8.27 3.66
C ARG A 37 -7.90 -7.47 3.46
N ILE A 38 -8.71 -7.86 2.47
CA ILE A 38 -10.03 -7.25 2.22
C ILE A 38 -10.97 -7.37 3.42
N ALA A 39 -10.89 -8.48 4.16
CA ALA A 39 -11.72 -8.69 5.35
C ALA A 39 -11.44 -7.67 6.48
N GLU A 40 -10.23 -7.12 6.52
CA GLU A 40 -9.82 -6.14 7.54
C GLU A 40 -9.94 -4.70 7.02
N VAL A 41 -9.67 -4.49 5.72
CA VAL A 41 -9.75 -3.20 5.04
C VAL A 41 -10.65 -3.32 3.80
N PRO A 42 -11.99 -3.15 3.94
CA PRO A 42 -12.93 -3.41 2.86
C PRO A 42 -12.81 -2.43 1.69
N ASN A 43 -12.46 -1.18 1.98
CA ASN A 43 -12.47 -0.09 1.01
C ASN A 43 -11.32 0.91 1.26
N PRO A 44 -10.06 0.49 1.06
CA PRO A 44 -8.92 1.41 1.12
C PRO A 44 -9.04 2.46 0.02
N ARG A 45 -8.53 3.66 0.28
CA ARG A 45 -8.55 4.81 -0.62
C ARG A 45 -7.20 5.50 -0.66
N PRO A 46 -6.86 6.18 -1.77
CA PRO A 46 -5.76 7.12 -1.77
C PRO A 46 -5.90 8.14 -0.63
N GLY A 47 -4.82 8.38 0.11
CA GLY A 47 -4.79 9.27 1.27
C GLY A 47 -5.15 8.61 2.61
N ASP A 48 -5.56 7.34 2.64
CA ASP A 48 -5.68 6.61 3.90
C ASP A 48 -4.28 6.45 4.55
N ARG A 49 -4.24 6.58 5.88
CA ARG A 49 -3.01 6.49 6.67
C ARG A 49 -2.77 5.07 7.18
N ILE A 50 -1.55 4.60 7.03
CA ILE A 50 -1.07 3.32 7.56
C ILE A 50 0.14 3.61 8.45
N GLU A 51 0.17 3.03 9.64
CA GLU A 51 1.29 3.14 10.57
C GLU A 51 2.01 1.80 10.68
N ILE A 52 3.32 1.81 10.46
CA ILE A 52 4.20 0.63 10.53
C ILE A 52 5.39 1.03 11.40
N GLU A 53 5.64 0.31 12.49
CA GLU A 53 6.81 0.56 13.38
C GLU A 53 6.96 2.04 13.82
N SER A 54 5.83 2.71 14.11
CA SER A 54 5.75 4.14 14.46
C SER A 54 6.04 5.13 13.33
N GLU A 55 6.26 4.67 12.10
CA GLU A 55 6.30 5.50 10.90
C GLU A 55 4.92 5.58 10.24
N ALA A 56 4.58 6.76 9.73
CA ALA A 56 3.31 7.02 9.08
C ALA A 56 3.48 7.08 7.55
N PHE A 57 2.62 6.35 6.86
CA PHE A 57 2.55 6.29 5.42
C PHE A 57 1.15 6.64 4.94
N LEU A 58 1.06 7.14 3.71
CA LEU A 58 -0.20 7.37 3.01
C LEU A 58 -0.30 6.45 1.80
N ILE A 59 -1.47 5.87 1.59
CA ILE A 59 -1.79 5.18 0.33
C ILE A 59 -1.72 6.19 -0.81
N GLN A 60 -0.94 5.90 -1.82
CA GLN A 60 -0.85 6.65 -3.06
C GLN A 60 -1.35 5.81 -4.24
N GLY A 61 -2.05 6.47 -5.17
CA GLY A 61 -2.69 5.77 -6.28
C GLY A 61 -3.88 4.90 -5.85
N GLU A 62 -4.56 4.32 -6.84
CA GLU A 62 -5.73 3.48 -6.61
C GLU A 62 -5.30 2.08 -6.10
N PRO A 63 -5.84 1.60 -4.97
CA PRO A 63 -5.65 0.22 -4.51
C PRO A 63 -6.08 -0.81 -5.57
N VAL A 64 -5.27 -1.84 -5.76
CA VAL A 64 -5.53 -2.90 -6.76
C VAL A 64 -5.96 -4.17 -6.03
N ARG A 65 -7.10 -4.77 -6.39
CA ARG A 65 -7.48 -6.10 -5.87
C ARG A 65 -6.73 -7.18 -6.61
N ASP A 66 -6.34 -8.22 -5.88
CA ASP A 66 -5.91 -9.46 -6.52
C ASP A 66 -7.07 -10.15 -7.26
N ARG A 67 -6.72 -11.17 -8.05
CA ARG A 67 -7.69 -11.90 -8.87
C ARG A 67 -8.76 -12.60 -8.02
N GLU A 68 -8.36 -13.17 -6.89
CA GLU A 68 -9.26 -13.90 -5.99
C GLU A 68 -10.02 -12.98 -5.02
N ARG A 69 -9.72 -11.66 -5.06
CA ARG A 69 -10.36 -10.63 -4.22
C ARG A 69 -10.23 -10.94 -2.73
N LEU A 70 -9.07 -11.43 -2.33
CA LEU A 70 -8.71 -11.66 -0.93
C LEU A 70 -7.83 -10.54 -0.38
N VAL A 71 -7.06 -9.87 -1.25
CA VAL A 71 -6.12 -8.83 -0.84
C VAL A 71 -6.21 -7.59 -1.73
N TRP A 72 -5.85 -6.47 -1.14
CA TRP A 72 -5.52 -5.23 -1.81
C TRP A 72 -4.01 -5.09 -1.87
N THR A 73 -3.44 -4.85 -3.05
CA THR A 73 -2.09 -4.31 -3.20
C THR A 73 -2.17 -2.80 -3.21
N VAL A 74 -1.43 -2.15 -2.31
CA VAL A 74 -1.37 -0.69 -2.18
C VAL A 74 0.08 -0.21 -2.26
N ASP A 75 0.24 0.95 -2.89
CA ASP A 75 1.49 1.68 -2.93
C ASP A 75 1.47 2.75 -1.85
N LEU A 76 2.55 2.86 -1.08
CA LEU A 76 2.67 3.79 0.03
C LEU A 76 3.73 4.85 -0.27
N ARG A 77 3.52 6.03 0.30
CA ARG A 77 4.53 7.09 0.40
C ARG A 77 4.63 7.57 1.85
N PRO A 78 5.77 8.13 2.28
CA PRO A 78 5.85 8.83 3.55
C PRO A 78 4.75 9.90 3.67
N ALA A 79 4.17 10.02 4.87
CA ALA A 79 3.07 10.96 5.15
C ALA A 79 3.50 12.42 5.05
#